data_AF-A0A0E2Q4E8-F1
#
_entry.id   AF-A0A0E2Q4E8-F1
#
_cell.length_a   1.000
_cell.length_b   1.000
_cell.length_c   1.000
_cell.angle_alpha   90.00
_cell.angle_beta   90.00
_cell.angle_gamma   90.00
#
_symmetry.space_group_name_H-M   'P 1'
#
loop_
_entity.id
_entity.type
_entity.pdbx_description
1 polymer ?
#
loop_
_entity_poly.entity_id
_entity_poly.type
_entity_poly.pdbx_seq_one_letter_code
_entity_poly.pdbx_strand_id
1 'polypeptide(L)' 'MNKDKVRGYRNMLGLTQAQLGKRLGMTKQTYHNKEVGKNAFTDEEKRNFKELLLPQFPDITIDDIFF' A
#
# COMPACT_ATOMS: atom_id res chain seq x y z
N MET A 1 14.20 -8.24 7.38
CA MET A 1 14.10 -7.27 6.26
C MET A 1 12.64 -7.14 5.85
N ASN A 2 12.22 -5.92 5.56
CA ASN A 2 11.09 -5.24 6.19
C ASN A 2 9.69 -5.65 5.64
N LYS A 3 9.08 -6.71 6.21
CA LYS A 3 7.79 -7.29 5.76
C LYS A 3 6.54 -6.42 6.01
N ASP A 4 6.69 -5.21 6.55
CA ASP A 4 5.56 -4.42 7.04
C ASP A 4 5.53 -2.95 6.56
N LYS A 5 6.34 -2.54 5.56
CA LYS A 5 6.35 -1.13 5.08
C LYS A 5 4.97 -0.65 4.63
N VAL A 6 4.31 -1.44 3.76
CA VAL A 6 2.95 -1.15 3.25
C VAL A 6 1.94 -0.99 4.39
N ARG A 7 2.03 -1.87 5.41
CA ARG A 7 1.21 -1.80 6.62
C ARG A 7 1.51 -0.54 7.44
N GLY A 8 2.79 -0.17 7.58
CA GLY A 8 3.23 1.04 8.26
C GLY A 8 2.64 2.30 7.62
N TYR A 9 2.76 2.42 6.30
CA TYR A 9 2.16 3.53 5.55
C TYR A 9 0.63 3.56 5.68
N ARG A 10 -0.04 2.41 5.59
CA ARG A 10 -1.49 2.35 5.82
C ARG A 10 -1.88 2.85 7.22
N ASN A 11 -1.14 2.43 8.26
CA ASN A 11 -1.40 2.83 9.64
C ASN A 11 -1.15 4.34 9.83
N MET A 12 -0.09 4.89 9.23
CA MET A 12 0.21 6.32 9.27
C MET A 12 -0.86 7.17 8.58
N LEU A 13 -1.45 6.67 7.49
CA LEU A 13 -2.63 7.29 6.85
C LEU A 13 -3.92 7.16 7.68
N GLY A 14 -3.90 6.44 8.82
CA GLY A 14 -5.08 6.20 9.65
C GLY A 14 -6.13 5.30 8.99
N LEU A 15 -5.73 4.48 8.00
CA LEU A 15 -6.65 3.69 7.21
C LEU A 15 -6.74 2.24 7.70
N THR A 16 -7.96 1.70 7.71
CA THR A 16 -8.19 0.26 7.83
C THR A 16 -7.87 -0.47 6.52
N GLN A 17 -7.69 -1.80 6.58
CA GLN A 17 -7.50 -2.63 5.38
C GLN A 17 -8.66 -2.50 4.38
N ALA A 18 -9.90 -2.34 4.87
CA ALA A 18 -11.08 -2.15 4.03
C ALA A 18 -11.06 -0.80 3.31
N GLN A 19 -10.73 0.28 4.03
CA GLN A 19 -10.70 1.63 3.45
C GLN A 19 -9.58 1.75 2.42
N LEU A 20 -8.39 1.22 2.69
CA LEU A 20 -7.30 1.27 1.73
C LEU A 20 -7.55 0.37 0.52
N GLY A 21 -8.10 -0.84 0.73
CA GLY A 21 -8.56 -1.68 -0.38
C GLY A 21 -9.53 -0.93 -1.29
N LYS A 22 -10.53 -0.26 -0.73
CA LYS A 22 -11.49 0.55 -1.50
C LYS A 22 -10.82 1.68 -2.29
N ARG A 23 -9.85 2.40 -1.69
CA ARG A 23 -9.08 3.46 -2.38
C ARG A 23 -8.25 2.92 -3.54
N LEU A 24 -7.75 1.70 -3.43
CA LEU A 24 -6.99 1.03 -4.47
C LEU A 24 -7.86 0.21 -5.44
N GLY A 25 -9.19 0.33 -5.36
CA GLY A 25 -10.11 -0.37 -6.27
C GLY A 25 -10.24 -1.88 -6.03
N MET A 26 -9.94 -2.37 -4.82
CA MET A 26 -9.96 -3.80 -4.49
C MET A 26 -10.74 -4.13 -3.22
N THR A 27 -11.07 -5.40 -3.04
CA THR A 27 -11.73 -5.86 -1.81
C THR A 27 -10.78 -5.84 -0.61
N LYS A 28 -11.33 -5.78 0.61
CA LYS A 28 -10.56 -5.94 1.85
C LYS A 28 -9.73 -7.23 1.86
N GLN A 29 -10.27 -8.34 1.35
CA GLN A 29 -9.57 -9.62 1.31
C GLN A 29 -8.38 -9.59 0.34
N THR A 30 -8.58 -9.00 -0.84
CA THR A 30 -7.51 -8.82 -1.84
C THR A 30 -6.37 -7.99 -1.26
N TYR A 31 -6.69 -6.85 -0.65
CA TYR A 31 -5.70 -6.00 0.01
C TYR A 31 -4.99 -6.73 1.14
N HIS A 32 -5.74 -7.42 2.01
CA HIS A 32 -5.17 -8.20 3.12
C HIS A 32 -4.15 -9.23 2.63
N ASN A 33 -4.50 -10.03 1.61
CA ASN A 33 -3.60 -11.03 1.04
C ASN A 33 -2.32 -10.41 0.50
N LYS A 34 -2.41 -9.21 -0.10
CA LYS A 34 -1.23 -8.49 -0.60
C LYS A 34 -0.39 -7.90 0.53
N GLU A 35 -1.00 -7.28 1.53
CA GLU A 35 -0.30 -6.71 2.68
C GLU A 35 0.48 -7.76 3.47
N VAL A 36 -0.07 -8.97 3.65
CA VAL A 36 0.62 -10.07 4.35
C VAL A 36 1.59 -10.85 3.44
N GLY A 37 1.76 -10.42 2.18
CA GLY A 37 2.71 -11.01 1.24
C GLY A 37 2.27 -12.33 0.60
N LYS A 38 1.00 -12.72 0.70
CA LYS A 38 0.46 -13.89 -0.02
C LYS A 38 0.39 -13.63 -1.52
N ASN A 39 0.05 -12.41 -1.92
CA ASN A 39 -0.05 -11.98 -3.31
C ASN A 39 0.81 -10.74 -3.54
N ALA A 40 1.43 -10.61 -4.72
CA ALA A 40 2.13 -9.38 -5.08
C ALA A 40 1.16 -8.25 -5.44
N PHE A 41 1.58 -7.00 -5.23
CA PHE A 41 0.91 -5.83 -5.81
C PHE A 41 1.23 -5.73 -7.31
N THR A 42 0.24 -5.39 -8.12
CA THR A 42 0.45 -5.05 -9.54
C THR A 42 1.11 -3.68 -9.66
N ASP A 43 1.71 -3.38 -10.80
CA ASP A 43 2.37 -2.08 -11.00
C ASP A 43 1.39 -0.91 -10.98
N GLU A 44 0.13 -1.13 -11.38
CA GLU A 44 -0.95 -0.15 -11.20
C GLU A 44 -1.26 0.07 -9.72
N GLU A 45 -1.41 -0.99 -8.93
CA GLU A 45 -1.67 -0.85 -7.49
C GLU A 45 -0.51 -0.17 -6.76
N LYS A 46 0.74 -0.45 -7.15
CA LYS A 46 1.93 0.21 -6.61
C LYS A 46 1.93 1.72 -6.92
N ARG A 47 1.59 2.09 -8.16
CA ARG A 47 1.45 3.51 -8.56
C ARG A 47 0.36 4.21 -7.77
N ASN A 48 -0.83 3.61 -7.69
CA ASN A 48 -1.96 4.16 -6.93
C ASN A 48 -1.63 4.30 -5.44
N PHE A 49 -0.90 3.34 -4.87
CA PHE A 49 -0.43 3.44 -3.48
C PHE A 49 0.57 4.59 -3.30
N LYS A 50 1.54 4.74 -4.20
CA LYS A 50 2.51 5.84 -4.18
C LYS A 50 1.80 7.20 -4.23
N GLU A 51 0.79 7.35 -5.08
CA GLU A 51 0.03 8.60 -5.21
C GLU A 51 -0.62 9.03 -3.88
N LEU A 52 -1.04 8.08 -3.04
CA LEU A 52 -1.58 8.38 -1.70
C LEU A 52 -0.52 8.95 -0.74
N LEU A 53 0.76 8.69 -0.98
CA LEU A 53 1.87 9.12 -0.13
C LEU A 53 2.53 10.42 -0.59
N LEU A 54 2.43 10.77 -1.87
CA LEU A 54 3.04 11.99 -2.44
C LEU A 54 2.73 13.28 -1.65
N PRO A 55 1.52 13.51 -1.10
CA PRO A 55 1.26 14.71 -0.32
C PRO A 55 2.10 14.86 0.96
N GLN A 56 2.60 13.74 1.50
CA GLN A 56 3.43 13.72 2.72
C GLN A 56 4.91 13.42 2.41
N PHE A 57 5.19 12.67 1.34
CA PHE A 57 6.52 12.25 0.93
C PHE A 57 6.69 12.49 -0.58
N PRO A 58 7.00 13.71 -1.02
CA PRO A 58 7.08 14.05 -2.45
C PRO A 58 8.11 13.23 -3.22
N ASP A 59 9.21 12.85 -2.57
CA ASP A 59 10.34 12.15 -3.20
C ASP A 59 10.28 10.62 -3.06
N ILE A 60 9.21 10.06 -2.49
CA ILE A 60 9.11 8.63 -2.25
C ILE A 60 9.05 7.83 -3.56
N THR A 61 9.81 6.74 -3.62
CA THR A 61 9.84 5.83 -4.76
C THR A 61 9.05 4.55 -4.50
N ILE A 62 8.76 3.80 -5.57
CA ILE A 62 8.13 2.47 -5.44
C ILE A 62 9.06 1.53 -4.66
N ASP A 63 10.38 1.65 -4.87
CA ASP A 63 11.38 0.85 -4.18
C ASP A 63 11.39 1.13 -2.69
N ASP A 64 11.26 2.39 -2.29
CA ASP A 64 11.15 2.75 -0.86
C ASP A 64 9.95 2.09 -0.18
N ILE A 65 8.85 1.85 -0.92
CA ILE A 65 7.59 1.32 -0.40
C ILE A 65 7.57 -0.22 -0.44
N PHE A 66 8.00 -0.82 -1.55
CA PHE A 66 7.75 -2.22 -1.88
C PHE A 66 9.00 -3.13 -1.94
N PHE A 67 10.21 -2.56 -1.91
CA PHE A 67 11.48 -3.32 -1.98
C PHE A 67 12.42 -2.97 -0.80
#